data_AF-A0A2E2WEK4-F1
#
_entry.id   AF-A0A2E2WEK4-F1
#
_cell.length_a   1.000
_cell.length_b   1.000
_cell.length_c   1.000
_cell.angle_alpha   90.00
_cell.angle_beta   90.00
_cell.angle_gamma   90.00
#
_symmetry.space_group_name_H-M   'P 1'
#
loop_
_entity.id
_entity.type
_entity.pdbx_description
1 polymer ?
#
loop_
_entity_poly.entity_id
_entity_poly.type
_entity_poly.pdbx_seq_one_letter_code
_entity_poly.pdbx_strand_id
1 'polypeptide(L)'
;MKRILLIRTDRIGDTVLTLPAATALKAAFPEVQISFLARNYTEPLVRLYQDVDEVLVYEPEGRHRGWSGYQRLAWEPQWVLLLSSDSPKSSYL
;
A
#
# COMPACT_ATOMS: atom_id res chain seq x y z
N MET A 1 16.82 -10.14 -5.07
CA MET A 1 15.36 -10.09 -5.29
C MET A 1 14.88 -8.66 -5.17
N LYS A 2 14.12 -8.16 -6.15
CA LYS A 2 13.51 -6.83 -6.11
C LYS A 2 12.22 -6.89 -5.32
N ARG A 3 11.98 -5.84 -4.54
CA ARG A 3 10.92 -5.75 -3.55
C ARG A 3 10.23 -4.39 -3.75
N ILE A 4 8.93 -4.40 -4.08
CA ILE A 4 8.12 -3.19 -4.29
C ILE A 4 7.00 -3.11 -3.25
N LEU A 5 6.84 -1.94 -2.64
CA LEU A 5 5.74 -1.63 -1.72
C LEU A 5 4.79 -0.64 -2.38
N LEU A 6 3.55 -1.05 -2.58
CA LEU A 6 2.45 -0.18 -2.99
C LEU A 6 1.78 0.39 -1.75
N ILE A 7 1.67 1.72 -1.65
CA ILE A 7 1.10 2.38 -0.47
C ILE A 7 -0.23 3.04 -0.85
N ARG A 8 -1.33 2.53 -0.29
CA ARG A 8 -2.67 3.14 -0.36
C ARG A 8 -3.34 3.12 1.00
N THR A 9 -3.27 4.26 1.67
CA THR A 9 -3.86 4.48 3.00
C THR A 9 -5.13 5.34 2.96
N ASP A 10 -5.72 5.44 1.78
CA ASP A 10 -6.80 6.33 1.35
C ASP A 10 -8.16 5.58 1.28
N ARG A 11 -9.00 5.88 0.29
CA ARG A 11 -10.36 5.33 0.11
C ARG A 11 -10.32 4.03 -0.69
N ILE A 12 -11.37 3.21 -0.58
CA ILE A 12 -11.45 1.95 -1.32
C ILE A 12 -11.33 2.13 -2.85
N GLY A 13 -11.85 3.22 -3.42
CA GLY A 13 -11.78 3.49 -4.86
C GLY A 13 -10.34 3.59 -5.37
N ASP A 14 -9.52 4.39 -4.70
CA ASP A 14 -8.11 4.58 -5.00
C ASP A 14 -7.30 3.27 -4.82
N THR A 15 -7.68 2.45 -3.82
CA THR A 15 -7.12 1.09 -3.63
C THR A 15 -7.39 0.21 -4.84
N VAL A 16 -8.65 0.11 -5.28
CA VAL A 16 -9.06 -0.71 -6.43
C VAL A 16 -8.37 -0.24 -7.72
N LEU A 17 -8.24 1.08 -7.92
CA LEU A 17 -7.56 1.65 -9.08
C LEU A 17 -6.05 1.38 -9.09
N THR A 18 -5.46 1.04 -7.94
CA THR A 18 -4.03 0.79 -7.81
C THR A 18 -3.67 -0.69 -7.94
N LEU A 19 -4.59 -1.61 -7.66
CA LEU A 19 -4.33 -3.05 -7.78
C LEU A 19 -3.80 -3.48 -9.17
N PRO A 20 -4.31 -2.95 -10.32
CA PRO A 20 -3.75 -3.27 -11.64
C PRO A 20 -2.27 -2.91 -11.80
N ALA A 21 -1.74 -1.97 -11.00
CA ALA A 21 -0.31 -1.67 -10.99
C ALA A 21 0.51 -2.86 -10.48
N ALA A 22 -0.01 -3.67 -9.55
CA ALA A 22 0.66 -4.89 -9.09
C ALA A 22 0.81 -5.90 -10.24
N THR A 23 -0.26 -6.12 -11.02
CA THR A 23 -0.22 -6.98 -12.22
C THR A 23 0.77 -6.46 -13.25
N ALA A 24 0.76 -5.16 -13.54
CA ALA A 24 1.71 -4.56 -14.49
C ALA A 24 3.17 -4.73 -14.03
N LEU A 25 3.43 -4.60 -12.72
CA LEU A 25 4.76 -4.80 -12.14
C LEU A 25 5.21 -6.27 -12.20
N LYS A 26 4.33 -7.23 -11.88
CA LYS A 26 4.62 -8.67 -12.05
C LYS A 26 4.86 -9.03 -13.51
N ALA A 27 4.10 -8.46 -14.44
CA ALA A 27 4.29 -8.67 -15.88
C ALA A 27 5.65 -8.15 -16.38
N ALA A 28 6.08 -6.97 -15.91
CA ALA A 28 7.37 -6.39 -16.27
C ALA A 28 8.56 -7.05 -15.55
N PHE A 29 8.34 -7.51 -14.31
CA PHE A 29 9.35 -8.10 -13.44
C PHE A 29 8.80 -9.36 -12.73
N PRO A 30 8.83 -10.54 -13.38
CA PRO A 30 8.19 -11.75 -12.84
C PRO A 30 8.67 -12.19 -11.46
N GLU A 31 9.92 -11.88 -11.11
CA GLU A 31 10.53 -12.24 -9.83
C GLU A 31 10.35 -11.17 -8.72
N VAL A 32 9.57 -10.12 -8.98
CA VAL A 32 9.36 -9.07 -7.98
C VAL A 32 8.40 -9.55 -6.91
N GLN A 33 8.72 -9.24 -5.66
CA GLN A 33 7.78 -9.38 -4.56
C GLN A 33 7.06 -8.04 -4.35
N ILE A 34 5.74 -8.08 -4.27
CA ILE A 34 4.86 -6.92 -4.12
C ILE A 34 4.16 -7.01 -2.77
N SER A 35 4.50 -6.08 -1.89
CA SER A 35 3.75 -5.83 -0.67
C SER A 35 2.80 -4.65 -0.89
N PHE A 36 1.65 -4.66 -0.22
CA PHE A 36 0.65 -3.60 -0.34
C PHE A 36 0.26 -3.09 1.05
N LEU A 37 0.51 -1.82 1.34
CA LEU A 37 0.06 -1.16 2.56
C LEU A 37 -1.36 -0.65 2.38
N ALA A 38 -2.31 -1.31 3.03
CA ALA A 38 -3.74 -1.05 2.95
C ALA A 38 -4.29 -0.54 4.30
N ARG A 39 -5.48 0.06 4.31
CA ARG A 39 -6.26 0.27 5.54
C ARG A 39 -6.87 -1.06 5.99
N ASN A 40 -7.15 -1.20 7.30
CA ASN A 40 -7.82 -2.39 7.85
C ASN A 40 -9.11 -2.75 7.08
N TYR A 41 -9.97 -1.77 6.79
CA TYR A 41 -11.21 -2.03 6.05
C TYR A 41 -11.02 -2.42 4.57
N THR A 42 -9.87 -2.10 3.96
CA THR A 42 -9.53 -2.49 2.57
C THR A 42 -8.67 -3.75 2.50
N GLU A 43 -8.06 -4.17 3.61
CA GLU A 43 -7.18 -5.35 3.68
C GLU A 43 -7.83 -6.60 3.08
N PRO A 44 -9.09 -6.97 3.40
CA PRO A 44 -9.70 -8.18 2.85
C PRO A 44 -9.79 -8.15 1.33
N LEU A 45 -10.02 -6.98 0.74
CA LEU A 45 -10.08 -6.81 -0.71
C LEU A 45 -8.70 -6.99 -1.35
N VAL A 46 -7.67 -6.39 -0.77
CA VAL A 46 -6.30 -6.48 -1.29
C VAL A 46 -5.75 -7.91 -1.16
N ARG A 47 -6.06 -8.62 -0.07
CA ARG A 47 -5.64 -10.02 0.14
C ARG A 47 -6.18 -10.99 -0.89
N LEU A 48 -7.30 -10.67 -1.55
CA LEU A 48 -7.88 -11.49 -2.61
C LEU A 48 -7.21 -11.26 -3.97
N TYR A 49 -6.33 -10.26 -4.09
CA TYR A 49 -5.68 -9.92 -5.35
C TYR A 49 -4.42 -10.77 -5.55
N GLN A 50 -4.42 -11.59 -6.60
CA GLN A 50 -3.38 -12.61 -6.85
C GLN A 50 -1.96 -12.07 -7.00
N ASP A 51 -1.81 -10.83 -7.49
CA ASP A 51 -0.49 -10.23 -7.77
C ASP A 51 0.11 -9.47 -6.57
N VAL A 52 -0.57 -9.53 -5.41
CA VAL A 52 -0.06 -8.99 -4.14
C VAL A 52 0.39 -10.15 -3.27
N ASP A 53 1.69 -10.21 -2.98
CA ASP A 53 2.29 -11.29 -2.20
C ASP A 53 2.08 -11.10 -0.68
N GLU A 54 2.01 -9.84 -0.24
CA GLU A 54 1.90 -9.49 1.18
C GLU A 54 1.02 -8.25 1.36
N VAL A 55 0.18 -8.26 2.41
CA VAL A 55 -0.64 -7.10 2.79
C VAL A 55 -0.22 -6.61 4.16
N LEU A 56 0.24 -5.36 4.21
CA LEU A 56 0.55 -4.62 5.43
C LEU A 56 -0.68 -3.78 5.79
N VAL A 57 -1.02 -3.71 7.07
CA VAL A 57 -2.24 -3.01 7.53
C VAL A 57 -1.87 -1.75 8.28
N TYR A 58 -2.28 -0.60 7.75
CA TYR A 58 -2.13 0.70 8.39
C TYR A 58 -3.40 1.11 9.16
N GLU A 59 -3.20 1.54 10.40
CA GLU A 59 -4.26 1.90 11.36
C GLU A 59 -3.87 3.17 12.13
N PRO A 60 -4.07 4.37 11.56
CA PRO A 60 -3.60 5.63 12.16
C PRO A 60 -4.28 5.97 13.49
N GLU A 61 -5.49 5.46 13.72
CA GLU A 61 -6.28 5.70 14.93
C GLU A 61 -6.09 4.57 15.96
N GLY A 62 -5.46 3.46 15.57
CA GLY A 62 -5.22 2.27 16.38
C GLY A 62 -3.73 2.00 16.55
N ARG A 63 -3.26 0.87 16.01
CA ARG A 63 -1.87 0.37 16.19
C ARG A 63 -0.78 1.34 15.72
N HIS A 64 -1.10 2.26 14.81
CA HIS A 64 -0.17 3.22 14.23
C HIS A 64 -0.42 4.67 14.67
N ARG A 65 -1.07 4.87 15.82
CA ARG A 65 -1.32 6.20 16.37
C ARG A 65 -0.04 6.85 16.90
N GLY A 66 0.33 8.01 16.35
CA GLY A 66 1.48 8.83 16.79
C GLY A 66 2.83 8.41 16.20
N TRP A 67 3.90 9.10 16.60
CA TRP A 67 5.26 8.93 16.04
C TRP A 67 5.84 7.52 16.25
N SER A 68 5.52 6.87 17.37
CA SER A 68 5.90 5.47 17.64
C SER A 68 5.26 4.48 16.67
N GLY A 69 4.06 4.78 16.18
CA GLY A 69 3.35 3.98 15.16
C GLY A 69 4.00 4.09 13.79
N TYR A 70 4.35 5.32 13.38
CA TYR A 70 5.08 5.56 12.14
C TYR A 70 6.48 4.94 12.13
N GLN A 71 7.20 4.98 13.26
CA GLN A 71 8.47 4.28 13.38
C GLN A 71 8.30 2.79 13.12
N ARG A 72 7.32 2.13 13.74
CA ARG A 72 7.07 0.70 13.54
C ARG A 72 6.81 0.35 12.07
N LEU A 73 5.98 1.15 11.41
CA LEU A 73 5.69 1.03 9.98
C LEU A 73 6.91 1.32 9.09
N ALA A 74 7.84 2.17 9.52
CA ALA A 74 9.06 2.52 8.79
C ALA A 74 10.23 1.55 9.04
N TRP A 75 10.21 0.82 10.16
CA TRP A 75 11.23 -0.19 10.50
C TRP A 75 10.92 -1.58 9.93
N GLU A 76 9.67 -1.84 9.57
CA GLU A 76 9.22 -3.06 8.86
C GLU A 76 9.68 -3.20 7.39
N PRO A 77 9.89 -2.12 6.60
CA PRO A 77 10.08 -2.29 5.15
C PRO A 77 11.46 -1.79 4.62
N GLN A 78 12.24 -2.64 3.94
CA GLN A 78 13.43 -2.28 3.10
C GLN A 78 13.11 -1.69 1.70
N TRP A 79 11.94 -1.08 1.46
CA TRP A 79 11.34 -1.05 0.10
C TRP A 79 11.58 0.26 -0.65
N VAL A 80 11.79 0.12 -1.97
CA VAL A 80 11.85 1.23 -2.93
C VAL A 80 10.44 1.83 -3.11
N LEU A 81 10.36 3.16 -2.97
CA LEU A 81 9.16 3.96 -3.01
C LEU A 81 8.69 4.19 -4.46
N LEU A 82 7.57 3.60 -4.87
CA LEU A 82 6.85 3.99 -6.09
C LEU A 82 5.58 4.75 -5.68
N LEU A 83 5.73 6.07 -5.55
CA LEU A 83 4.60 6.99 -5.40
C LEU A 83 3.93 7.20 -6.75
N SER A 84 2.62 7.01 -6.80
CA SER A 84 1.78 7.64 -7.81
C SER A 84 0.42 7.92 -7.21
N SER A 85 0.18 9.18 -6.89
CA SER A 85 -1.04 9.95 -7.14
C SER A 85 -1.12 11.03 -6.07
N ASP A 86 -0.57 12.18 -6.40
CA ASP A 86 -0.79 13.42 -5.69
C ASP A 86 -2.26 13.82 -5.91
N SER A 87 -3.11 13.59 -4.91
CA SER A 87 -4.45 14.18 -4.89
C SER A 87 -4.41 15.35 -3.91
N PRO A 88 -4.41 16.60 -4.39
CA PRO A 88 -4.55 17.74 -3.50
C PRO A 88 -5.90 17.61 -2.79
N LYS A 89 -5.86 17.56 -1.45
CA LYS A 89 -7.04 17.77 -0.62
C LYS A 89 -7.58 19.16 -0.92
N SER A 90 -8.55 19.27 -1.82
CA SER A 90 -9.44 20.42 -1.87
C SER A 90 -10.53 20.20 -0.83
N SER A 91 -10.24 20.63 0.39
CA SER A 91 -11.25 21.07 1.33
C SER A 91 -11.05 22.56 1.47
N TYR A 92 -11.85 23.39 0.78
CA TYR A 92 -12.40 24.68 1.20
C TYR A 92 -13.33 25.22 0.10
N LEU A 93 -14.59 25.49 0.50
CA LEU A 93 -15.76 26.00 -0.24
C LEU A 93 -16.69 24.93 -0.82
#